data_AF-A0A7K4AKA8-F1
#
_entry.id   AF-A0A7K4AKA8-F1
#
_cell.length_a   1.000
_cell.length_b   1.000
_cell.length_c   1.000
_cell.angle_alpha   90.00
_cell.angle_beta   90.00
_cell.angle_gamma   90.00
#
_symmetry.space_group_name_H-M   'P 1'
#
loop_
_entity.id
_entity.type
_entity.pdbx_description
1 polymer ?
#
loop_
_entity_poly.entity_id
_entity_poly.type
_entity_poly.pdbx_seq_one_letter_code
_entity_poly.pdbx_strand_id
1 'polypeptide(L)'
;MDRTISQTVGLRKPQRGLGFWNSIAPVLGLFFLAPLTAEYLIGYLSETFTEMLVGLLLLAPTYGGAAIIIRESARRTGRGWPTIILLSLAFGIFMAGLIDHSLFDPSFQITELWHDMPNPTYIPALGISYLDALYFVLGHVIWSISAPIAIIETFVPRSRTAPWLGNLGLAIISLLYILASSILCWGIAIDDQFFPSALQMAGTAIVVMALIALAFSVRLEERPFAAIRLPKPWVVGTAAFMLLSLPNIIETGCEMLGIPSMFMIDWPGFIINILTVGLLAALTWRWSQSRDWSASHTLSLAGGALLTRVWIAFLLVPFDEAMFYDELVQRTVFLLGVVMLLLLAAWKIRADKKRYEAWV
;
A
#
# COMPACT_ATOMS: atom_id res chain seq x y z
N MET A 1 -33.25 -4.59 38.09
CA MET A 1 -33.25 -3.28 37.40
C MET A 1 -31.98 -3.22 36.57
N ASP A 2 -32.01 -3.85 35.39
CA ASP A 2 -30.89 -3.93 34.47
C ASP A 2 -30.61 -2.56 33.87
N ARG A 3 -29.40 -2.03 34.11
CA ARG A 3 -28.85 -0.93 33.32
C ARG A 3 -28.19 -1.53 32.09
N THR A 4 -28.99 -1.73 31.05
CA THR A 4 -28.51 -1.78 29.67
C THR A 4 -27.77 -0.48 29.38
N ILE A 5 -26.44 -0.52 29.46
CA ILE A 5 -25.60 0.55 28.92
C ILE A 5 -25.76 0.47 27.40
N SER A 6 -26.67 1.28 26.88
CA SER A 6 -26.64 1.69 25.48
C SER A 6 -25.32 2.43 25.25
N GLN A 7 -24.27 1.68 24.92
CA GLN A 7 -23.05 2.25 24.34
C GLN A 7 -23.44 2.73 22.95
N THR A 8 -23.91 3.98 22.87
CA THR A 8 -23.84 4.73 21.62
C THR A 8 -22.37 4.66 21.17
N VAL A 9 -22.13 3.95 20.07
CA VAL A 9 -20.80 3.75 19.47
C VAL A 9 -20.35 5.10 18.91
N GLY A 10 -19.96 6.02 19.79
CA GLY A 10 -19.38 7.29 19.40
C GLY A 10 -18.02 7.07 18.73
N LEU A 11 -17.74 7.79 17.65
CA LEU A 11 -16.42 7.78 17.03
C LEU A 11 -15.35 8.19 18.06
N ARG A 12 -14.27 7.40 18.15
CA ARG A 12 -13.12 7.74 19.00
C ARG A 12 -12.56 9.07 18.52
N LYS A 13 -12.24 9.94 19.47
CA LYS A 13 -11.57 11.23 19.23
C LYS A 13 -10.06 11.07 19.46
N PRO A 14 -9.22 11.93 18.85
CA PRO A 14 -7.80 11.98 19.18
C PRO A 14 -7.61 12.22 20.68
N GLN A 15 -6.57 11.62 21.27
CA GLN A 15 -6.25 11.83 22.68
C GLN A 15 -5.88 13.31 22.90
N ARG A 16 -6.47 13.95 23.91
CA ARG A 16 -6.11 15.32 24.30
C ARG A 16 -4.70 15.33 24.90
N GLY A 17 -3.91 16.35 24.57
CA GLY A 17 -2.54 16.51 25.09
C GLY A 17 -1.45 15.76 24.33
N LEU A 18 -1.75 15.16 23.16
CA LEU A 18 -0.70 14.65 22.27
C LEU A 18 0.10 15.83 21.68
N GLY A 19 1.37 15.96 22.06
CA GLY A 19 2.28 16.92 21.45
C GLY A 19 2.51 16.64 19.96
N PHE A 20 3.05 17.62 19.24
CA PHE A 20 3.31 17.60 17.78
C PHE A 20 3.84 16.25 17.26
N TRP A 21 4.81 15.67 17.97
CA TRP A 21 5.46 14.40 17.59
C TRP A 21 4.56 13.16 17.62
N ASN A 22 3.43 13.19 18.33
CA ASN A 22 2.51 12.05 18.42
C ASN A 22 1.19 12.28 17.67
N SER A 23 1.01 13.45 17.06
CA SER A 23 -0.22 13.84 16.35
C SER A 23 0.06 14.32 14.92
N ILE A 24 0.83 15.39 14.75
CA ILE A 24 1.05 16.02 13.43
C ILE A 24 2.21 15.36 12.68
N ALA A 25 3.33 15.07 13.35
CA ALA A 25 4.47 14.41 12.73
C ALA A 25 4.13 13.07 12.01
N PRO A 26 3.36 12.14 12.60
CA PRO A 26 2.97 10.93 11.88
C PRO A 26 2.03 11.20 10.70
N VAL A 27 1.19 12.25 10.77
CA VAL A 27 0.34 12.65 9.63
C VAL A 27 1.21 13.11 8.47
N LEU A 28 2.17 14.01 8.71
CA LEU A 28 3.11 14.47 7.68
C LEU A 28 3.96 13.33 7.15
N GLY A 29 4.48 12.47 8.03
CA GLY A 29 5.25 11.30 7.64
C GLY A 29 4.46 10.37 6.72
N LEU A 30 3.19 10.09 7.04
CA LEU A 30 2.33 9.26 6.19
C LEU A 30 1.93 9.97 4.89
N PHE A 31 1.67 11.27 4.95
CA PHE A 31 1.30 12.10 3.81
C PHE A 31 2.35 12.04 2.69
N PHE A 32 3.64 12.06 3.06
CA PHE A 32 4.73 11.97 2.08
C PHE A 32 5.24 10.55 1.86
N LEU A 33 5.21 9.66 2.84
CA LEU A 33 5.72 8.29 2.64
C LEU A 33 4.86 7.49 1.66
N ALA A 34 3.53 7.66 1.72
CA ALA A 34 2.60 6.92 0.85
C ALA A 34 2.82 7.12 -0.66
N PRO A 35 2.91 8.36 -1.20
CA PRO A 35 3.21 8.55 -2.63
C PRO A 35 4.62 8.07 -3.00
N LEU A 36 5.63 8.26 -2.12
CA LEU A 36 6.98 7.77 -2.37
C LEU A 36 7.00 6.26 -2.54
N THR A 37 6.26 5.52 -1.71
CA THR A 37 6.19 4.05 -1.78
C THR A 37 5.26 3.55 -2.88
N ALA A 38 4.28 4.35 -3.30
CA ALA A 38 3.37 4.04 -4.39
C ALA A 38 4.08 4.13 -5.76
N GLU A 39 4.64 5.30 -6.06
CA GLU A 39 5.06 5.66 -7.42
C GLU A 39 6.57 5.65 -7.60
N TYR A 40 7.30 6.27 -6.67
CA TYR A 40 8.72 6.52 -6.88
C TYR A 40 9.61 5.34 -6.50
N LEU A 41 9.18 4.51 -5.55
CA LEU A 41 9.97 3.40 -5.04
C LEU A 41 10.16 2.28 -6.06
N ILE A 42 9.20 2.10 -6.96
CA ILE A 42 9.28 1.09 -8.01
C ILE A 42 10.14 1.55 -9.19
N GLY A 43 10.30 2.86 -9.39
CA GLY A 43 11.27 3.40 -10.34
C GLY A 43 10.95 3.14 -11.81
N TYR A 44 9.66 3.01 -12.16
CA TYR A 44 9.23 2.93 -13.57
C TYR A 44 9.10 4.32 -14.23
N LEU A 45 9.00 5.38 -13.42
CA LEU A 45 8.91 6.77 -13.90
C LEU A 45 10.32 7.31 -14.18
N SER A 46 10.53 7.79 -15.40
CA SER A 46 11.73 8.55 -15.76
C SER A 46 11.48 10.03 -15.45
N GLU A 47 11.78 10.42 -14.21
CA GLU A 47 11.59 11.78 -13.68
C GLU A 47 12.87 12.25 -12.98
N THR A 48 13.23 13.52 -13.17
CA THR A 48 14.24 14.19 -12.36
C THR A 48 13.75 14.37 -10.92
N PHE A 49 14.66 14.48 -9.94
CA PHE A 49 14.29 14.79 -8.55
C PHE A 49 13.41 16.06 -8.40
N THR A 50 13.54 17.02 -9.32
CA THR A 50 12.73 18.24 -9.30
C THR A 50 11.30 17.96 -9.74
N GLU A 51 11.11 17.20 -10.81
CA GLU A 51 9.78 16.76 -11.26
C GLU A 51 9.10 15.91 -10.19
N MET A 52 9.85 15.01 -9.54
CA MET A 52 9.32 14.21 -8.44
C MET A 52 8.83 15.09 -7.27
N LEU A 53 9.60 16.13 -6.92
CA LEU A 53 9.22 17.05 -5.85
C LEU A 53 7.96 17.86 -6.21
N VAL A 54 7.82 18.26 -7.47
CA VAL A 54 6.62 18.93 -7.99
C VAL A 54 5.44 17.95 -8.03
N GLY A 55 5.66 16.71 -8.47
CA GLY A 55 4.66 15.64 -8.51
C GLY A 55 4.06 15.36 -7.14
N LEU A 56 4.85 15.47 -6.07
CA LEU A 56 4.35 15.35 -4.69
C LEU A 56 3.26 16.37 -4.33
N LEU A 57 3.16 17.52 -5.01
CA LEU A 57 2.05 18.46 -4.79
C LEU A 57 0.69 17.84 -5.08
N LEU A 58 0.64 16.90 -6.03
CA LEU A 58 -0.55 16.18 -6.41
C LEU A 58 -0.61 14.79 -5.78
N LEU A 59 0.50 14.05 -5.80
CA LEU A 59 0.57 12.68 -5.29
C LEU A 59 0.42 12.62 -3.77
N ALA A 60 0.96 13.57 -3.00
CA ALA A 60 0.87 13.51 -1.54
C ALA A 60 -0.57 13.70 -1.02
N PRO A 61 -1.36 14.66 -1.50
CA PRO A 61 -2.79 14.68 -1.21
C PRO A 61 -3.56 13.43 -1.69
N THR A 62 -3.24 12.88 -2.86
CA THR A 62 -3.94 11.71 -3.41
C THR A 62 -3.62 10.43 -2.61
N TYR A 63 -2.36 10.03 -2.55
CA TYR A 63 -1.95 8.78 -1.89
C TYR A 63 -1.83 8.95 -0.37
N GLY A 64 -1.16 10.02 0.06
CA GLY A 64 -0.99 10.33 1.48
C GLY A 64 -2.31 10.67 2.15
N GLY A 65 -3.17 11.46 1.49
CA GLY A 65 -4.51 11.75 1.95
C GLY A 65 -5.37 10.49 2.06
N ALA A 66 -5.36 9.62 1.05
CA ALA A 66 -6.04 8.32 1.11
C ALA A 66 -5.55 7.48 2.30
N ALA A 67 -4.23 7.31 2.45
CA ALA A 67 -3.65 6.53 3.55
C ALA A 67 -4.07 7.06 4.93
N ILE A 68 -4.08 8.39 5.10
CA ILE A 68 -4.54 9.04 6.35
C ILE A 68 -6.04 8.79 6.56
N ILE A 69 -6.89 9.00 5.54
CA ILE A 69 -8.34 8.81 5.63
C ILE A 69 -8.68 7.37 5.99
N ILE A 70 -8.06 6.40 5.32
CA ILE A 70 -8.23 4.97 5.58
C ILE A 70 -7.87 4.64 7.02
N ARG A 71 -6.68 5.07 7.44
CA ARG A 71 -6.19 4.84 8.81
C ARG A 71 -7.11 5.48 9.84
N GLU A 72 -7.43 6.76 9.69
CA GLU A 72 -8.29 7.50 10.61
C GLU A 72 -9.68 6.87 10.71
N SER A 73 -10.26 6.44 9.59
CA SER A 73 -11.57 5.77 9.54
C SER A 73 -11.56 4.45 10.32
N ALA A 74 -10.51 3.63 10.15
CA ALA A 74 -10.35 2.41 10.94
C ALA A 74 -10.20 2.74 12.44
N ARG A 75 -9.29 3.64 12.83
CA ARG A 75 -9.02 3.95 14.25
C ARG A 75 -10.19 4.62 14.96
N ARG A 76 -10.91 5.54 14.29
CA ARG A 76 -12.07 6.25 14.84
C ARG A 76 -13.26 5.35 15.08
N THR A 77 -13.41 4.32 14.26
CA THR A 77 -14.47 3.31 14.41
C THR A 77 -14.06 2.14 15.31
N GLY A 78 -12.91 2.24 15.99
CA GLY A 78 -12.39 1.21 16.89
C GLY A 78 -11.90 -0.06 16.18
N ARG A 79 -11.66 0.01 14.87
CA ARG A 79 -11.27 -1.11 14.01
C ARG A 79 -9.76 -1.20 13.79
N GLY A 80 -9.33 -2.37 13.32
CA GLY A 80 -7.93 -2.75 13.16
C GLY A 80 -7.47 -2.86 11.70
N TRP A 81 -6.39 -3.61 11.52
CA TRP A 81 -5.78 -3.91 10.22
C TRP A 81 -6.72 -4.51 9.18
N PRO A 82 -7.69 -5.39 9.51
CA PRO A 82 -8.58 -5.93 8.48
C PRO A 82 -9.40 -4.85 7.76
N THR A 83 -9.87 -3.85 8.50
CA THR A 83 -10.58 -2.70 7.91
C THR A 83 -9.62 -1.85 7.07
N ILE A 84 -8.37 -1.64 7.53
CA ILE A 84 -7.35 -0.95 6.74
C ILE A 84 -7.11 -1.69 5.42
N ILE A 85 -6.93 -3.01 5.43
CA ILE A 85 -6.69 -3.81 4.23
C ILE A 85 -7.89 -3.77 3.28
N LEU A 86 -9.13 -3.93 3.77
CA LEU A 86 -10.33 -3.85 2.93
C LEU A 86 -10.53 -2.45 2.32
N LEU A 87 -10.27 -1.38 3.08
CA LEU A 87 -10.32 -0.02 2.56
C LEU A 87 -9.15 0.27 1.60
N SER A 88 -7.98 -0.35 1.80
CA SER A 88 -6.86 -0.25 0.86
C SER A 88 -7.18 -0.96 -0.45
N LEU A 89 -7.90 -2.08 -0.39
CA LEU A 89 -8.40 -2.79 -1.56
C LEU A 89 -9.43 -1.94 -2.31
N ALA A 90 -10.35 -1.32 -1.58
CA ALA A 90 -11.30 -0.37 -2.16
C ALA A 90 -10.59 0.81 -2.81
N PHE A 91 -9.55 1.36 -2.17
CA PHE A 91 -8.72 2.42 -2.74
C PHE A 91 -7.98 1.97 -3.99
N GLY A 92 -7.39 0.77 -4.01
CA GLY A 92 -6.69 0.28 -5.20
C GLY A 92 -7.59 0.16 -6.42
N ILE A 93 -8.81 -0.36 -6.24
CA ILE A 93 -9.82 -0.44 -7.30
C ILE A 93 -10.33 0.96 -7.70
N PHE A 94 -10.51 1.85 -6.72
CA PHE A 94 -10.93 3.23 -6.97
C PHE A 94 -9.88 4.01 -7.76
N MET A 95 -8.61 3.92 -7.36
CA MET A 95 -7.49 4.57 -8.02
C MET A 95 -7.37 4.09 -9.46
N ALA A 96 -7.21 2.77 -9.63
CA ALA A 96 -6.96 2.15 -10.92
C ALA A 96 -8.16 2.23 -11.89
N GLY A 97 -9.39 2.30 -11.36
CA GLY A 97 -10.61 2.28 -12.17
C GLY A 97 -11.27 3.63 -12.40
N LEU A 98 -11.17 4.57 -11.45
CA LEU A 98 -11.89 5.84 -11.50
C LEU A 98 -10.99 7.09 -11.45
N ILE A 99 -9.70 6.95 -11.08
CA ILE A 99 -8.79 8.10 -11.05
C ILE A 99 -7.83 8.05 -12.24
N ASP A 100 -6.97 7.04 -12.31
CA ASP A 100 -5.98 6.95 -13.41
C ASP A 100 -6.48 6.14 -14.61
N HIS A 101 -7.64 5.47 -14.49
CA HIS A 101 -8.26 4.68 -15.55
C HIS A 101 -7.42 3.49 -16.06
N SER A 102 -6.30 3.16 -15.42
CA SER A 102 -5.35 2.13 -15.83
C SER A 102 -5.96 0.72 -15.95
N LEU A 103 -7.05 0.42 -15.23
CA LEU A 103 -7.77 -0.86 -15.39
C LEU A 103 -8.39 -1.04 -16.77
N PHE A 104 -8.77 0.07 -17.43
CA PHE A 104 -9.61 0.07 -18.62
C PHE A 104 -8.92 0.65 -19.85
N ASP A 105 -7.89 1.47 -19.66
CA ASP A 105 -7.18 2.11 -20.75
C ASP A 105 -6.42 1.05 -21.59
N PRO A 106 -6.69 0.97 -22.91
CA PRO A 106 -5.99 0.07 -23.81
C PRO A 106 -4.47 0.32 -23.91
N SER A 107 -3.98 1.53 -23.58
CA SER A 107 -2.54 1.84 -23.60
C SER A 107 -1.75 0.93 -22.66
N PHE A 108 -2.29 0.64 -21.47
CA PHE A 108 -1.72 -0.30 -20.51
C PHE A 108 -1.82 -1.76 -20.97
N GLN A 109 -2.70 -2.04 -21.94
CA GLN A 109 -2.88 -3.37 -22.51
C GLN A 109 -1.94 -3.63 -23.69
N ILE A 110 -1.24 -2.60 -24.20
CA ILE A 110 -0.32 -2.68 -25.34
C ILE A 110 1.05 -2.19 -24.85
N THR A 111 1.89 -3.08 -24.37
CA THR A 111 3.28 -2.73 -24.03
C THR A 111 4.11 -2.64 -25.32
N GLU A 112 5.04 -1.68 -25.42
CA GLU A 112 5.80 -1.37 -26.65
C GLU A 112 6.61 -2.54 -27.23
N LEU A 113 6.97 -3.53 -26.41
CA LEU A 113 7.61 -4.77 -26.87
C LEU A 113 6.64 -5.73 -27.61
N TRP A 114 5.34 -5.45 -27.58
CA TRP A 114 4.25 -6.39 -27.83
C TRP A 114 3.18 -5.86 -28.79
N HIS A 115 3.52 -4.91 -29.67
CA HIS A 115 2.61 -4.36 -30.68
C HIS A 115 1.84 -5.42 -31.49
N ASP A 116 2.35 -6.66 -31.57
CA ASP A 116 1.78 -7.77 -32.33
C ASP A 116 1.16 -8.91 -31.49
N MET A 117 1.14 -8.83 -30.15
CA MET A 117 0.49 -9.85 -29.30
C MET A 117 -0.72 -9.30 -28.55
N PRO A 118 -1.89 -9.97 -28.63
CA PRO A 118 -3.01 -9.64 -27.75
C PRO A 118 -2.58 -9.85 -26.30
N ASN A 119 -2.89 -8.89 -25.42
CA ASN A 119 -2.70 -9.05 -23.98
C ASN A 119 -3.36 -10.38 -23.54
N PRO A 120 -2.58 -11.42 -23.20
CA PRO A 120 -3.10 -12.78 -23.01
C PRO A 120 -4.04 -12.87 -21.81
N THR A 121 -4.04 -11.83 -20.98
CA THR A 121 -4.80 -11.75 -19.75
C THR A 121 -6.05 -10.88 -19.86
N TYR A 122 -6.33 -10.33 -21.05
CA TYR A 122 -7.48 -9.50 -21.30
C TYR A 122 -8.78 -10.30 -21.27
N ILE A 123 -9.78 -9.76 -20.55
CA ILE A 123 -11.13 -10.30 -20.45
C ILE A 123 -12.08 -9.34 -21.18
N PRO A 124 -12.45 -9.62 -22.44
CA PRO A 124 -13.27 -8.71 -23.25
C PRO A 124 -14.60 -8.34 -22.62
N ALA A 125 -15.21 -9.26 -21.85
CA ALA A 125 -16.48 -9.03 -21.17
C ALA A 125 -16.41 -7.94 -20.09
N LEU A 126 -15.23 -7.72 -19.51
CA LEU A 126 -14.99 -6.74 -18.44
C LEU A 126 -14.18 -5.52 -18.93
N GLY A 127 -13.47 -5.67 -20.06
CA GLY A 127 -12.58 -4.64 -20.58
C GLY A 127 -11.35 -4.43 -19.70
N ILE A 128 -10.89 -5.48 -19.01
CA ILE A 128 -9.73 -5.44 -18.11
C ILE A 128 -8.78 -6.60 -18.40
N SER A 129 -7.49 -6.40 -18.12
CA SER A 129 -6.56 -7.50 -17.90
C SER A 129 -6.63 -7.98 -16.44
N TYR A 130 -6.70 -9.29 -16.22
CA TYR A 130 -6.67 -9.81 -14.85
C TYR A 130 -5.31 -9.64 -14.17
N LEU A 131 -4.22 -9.57 -14.93
CA LEU A 131 -2.87 -9.44 -14.40
C LEU A 131 -2.56 -7.98 -14.06
N ASP A 132 -2.96 -7.05 -14.92
CA ASP A 132 -2.84 -5.61 -14.67
C ASP A 132 -3.70 -5.22 -13.46
N ALA A 133 -4.94 -5.74 -13.41
CA ALA A 133 -5.80 -5.57 -12.23
C ALA A 133 -5.14 -6.10 -10.95
N LEU A 134 -4.43 -7.23 -11.02
CA LEU A 134 -3.69 -7.75 -9.88
C LEU A 134 -2.57 -6.81 -9.44
N TYR A 135 -1.73 -6.34 -10.38
CA TYR A 135 -0.59 -5.50 -10.09
C TYR A 135 -0.98 -4.11 -9.59
N PHE A 136 -1.94 -3.43 -10.23
CA PHE A 136 -2.39 -2.12 -9.81
C PHE A 136 -3.05 -2.18 -8.43
N VAL A 137 -3.98 -3.12 -8.23
CA VAL A 137 -4.71 -3.22 -6.96
C VAL A 137 -3.80 -3.66 -5.82
N LEU A 138 -2.95 -4.68 -6.00
CA LEU A 138 -2.00 -5.10 -4.96
C LEU A 138 -0.91 -4.06 -4.70
N GLY A 139 -0.48 -3.37 -5.75
CA GLY A 139 0.36 -2.17 -5.72
C GLY A 139 -0.12 -1.21 -4.63
N HIS A 140 -1.39 -0.82 -4.74
CA HIS A 140 -2.02 0.10 -3.80
C HIS A 140 -2.25 -0.50 -2.41
N VAL A 141 -2.71 -1.75 -2.32
CA VAL A 141 -2.97 -2.41 -1.04
C VAL A 141 -1.71 -2.48 -0.18
N ILE A 142 -0.61 -2.97 -0.77
CA ILE A 142 0.62 -3.28 -0.04
C ILE A 142 1.48 -2.03 0.10
N TRP A 143 1.84 -1.38 -1.01
CA TRP A 143 2.88 -0.36 -1.04
C TRP A 143 2.35 1.06 -0.91
N SER A 144 1.20 1.40 -1.48
CA SER A 144 0.65 2.76 -1.33
C SER A 144 0.04 3.01 0.05
N ILE A 145 -0.58 1.99 0.66
CA ILE A 145 -1.36 2.17 1.90
C ILE A 145 -0.81 1.37 3.09
N SER A 146 -0.75 0.04 3.01
CA SER A 146 -0.50 -0.79 4.21
C SER A 146 0.91 -0.66 4.78
N ALA A 147 1.94 -0.75 3.93
CA ALA A 147 3.34 -0.61 4.33
C ALA A 147 3.66 0.77 4.94
N PRO A 148 3.31 1.92 4.30
CA PRO A 148 3.59 3.22 4.89
C PRO A 148 2.82 3.46 6.20
N ILE A 149 1.56 3.02 6.33
CA ILE A 149 0.84 3.06 7.62
C ILE A 149 1.59 2.25 8.70
N ALA A 150 2.01 1.03 8.39
CA ALA A 150 2.70 0.15 9.33
C ALA A 150 4.03 0.75 9.83
N ILE A 151 4.77 1.40 8.94
CA ILE A 151 6.04 2.05 9.27
C ILE A 151 5.80 3.28 10.13
N ILE A 152 4.90 4.18 9.73
CA ILE A 152 4.66 5.43 10.48
C ILE A 152 4.08 5.14 11.87
N GLU A 153 3.19 4.15 12.00
CA GLU A 153 2.66 3.71 13.29
C GLU A 153 3.74 3.25 14.27
N THR A 154 4.90 2.81 13.78
CA THR A 154 6.04 2.40 14.60
C THR A 154 6.69 3.59 15.32
N PHE A 155 6.66 4.78 14.72
CA PHE A 155 7.26 5.97 15.31
C PHE A 155 6.42 6.58 16.45
N VAL A 156 5.15 6.19 16.56
CA VAL A 156 4.19 6.75 17.51
C VAL A 156 3.46 5.68 18.33
N PRO A 157 4.17 4.84 19.11
CA PRO A 157 3.55 3.69 19.79
C PRO A 157 2.42 4.06 20.76
N ARG A 158 2.47 5.26 21.36
CA ARG A 158 1.42 5.75 22.27
C ARG A 158 0.11 6.10 21.57
N SER A 159 0.16 6.56 20.33
CA SER A 159 -1.01 6.95 19.52
C SER A 159 -1.24 6.02 18.33
N ARG A 160 -0.54 4.88 18.27
CA ARG A 160 -0.59 3.92 17.16
C ARG A 160 -2.00 3.49 16.77
N THR A 161 -2.83 3.15 17.74
CA THR A 161 -4.22 2.70 17.52
C THR A 161 -5.26 3.79 17.84
N ALA A 162 -4.81 5.02 18.08
CA ALA A 162 -5.66 6.18 18.32
C ALA A 162 -5.75 7.07 17.07
N PRO A 163 -6.86 7.80 16.86
CA PRO A 163 -6.93 8.85 15.86
C PRO A 163 -5.83 9.91 16.09
N TRP A 164 -5.18 10.35 15.02
CA TRP A 164 -4.14 11.40 15.06
C TRP A 164 -4.72 12.79 14.85
N LEU A 165 -5.75 12.90 14.01
CA LEU A 165 -6.35 14.18 13.63
C LEU A 165 -7.64 14.44 14.39
N GLY A 166 -7.97 15.72 14.59
CA GLY A 166 -9.32 16.17 14.93
C GLY A 166 -10.25 16.17 13.70
N ASN A 167 -11.52 16.54 13.88
CA ASN A 167 -12.48 16.58 12.76
C ASN A 167 -12.07 17.60 11.68
N LEU A 168 -11.55 18.76 12.09
CA LEU A 168 -11.08 19.79 11.15
C LEU A 168 -9.89 19.30 10.32
N GLY A 169 -8.88 18.69 10.96
CA GLY A 169 -7.72 18.16 10.24
C GLY A 169 -8.11 17.05 9.25
N LEU A 170 -9.03 16.16 9.65
CA LEU A 170 -9.55 15.15 8.74
C LEU A 170 -10.32 15.78 7.57
N ALA A 171 -11.14 16.80 7.81
CA ALA A 171 -11.86 17.51 6.75
C ALA A 171 -10.91 18.20 5.76
N ILE A 172 -9.83 18.82 6.25
CA ILE A 172 -8.79 19.42 5.39
C ILE A 172 -8.13 18.36 4.52
N ILE A 173 -7.69 17.24 5.10
CA ILE A 173 -7.08 16.14 4.34
C ILE A 173 -8.07 15.56 3.32
N SER A 174 -9.34 15.38 3.68
CA SER A 174 -10.37 14.91 2.76
C SER A 174 -10.61 15.88 1.60
N LEU A 175 -10.61 17.19 1.86
CA LEU A 175 -10.75 18.19 0.81
C LEU A 175 -9.54 18.20 -0.13
N LEU A 176 -8.33 18.14 0.42
CA LEU A 176 -7.09 18.05 -0.37
C LEU A 176 -7.07 16.78 -1.22
N TYR A 177 -7.45 15.64 -0.64
CA TYR A 177 -7.57 14.37 -1.35
C TYR A 177 -8.56 14.46 -2.52
N ILE A 178 -9.77 14.99 -2.30
CA ILE A 178 -10.78 15.13 -3.35
C ILE A 178 -10.25 16.04 -4.46
N LEU A 179 -9.74 17.23 -4.11
CA LEU A 179 -9.24 18.20 -5.08
C LEU A 179 -8.10 17.62 -5.93
N ALA A 180 -7.10 17.04 -5.29
CA ALA A 180 -5.94 16.46 -5.98
C ALA A 180 -6.32 15.25 -6.84
N SER A 181 -7.17 14.35 -6.32
CA SER A 181 -7.64 13.19 -7.09
C SER A 181 -8.46 13.63 -8.30
N SER A 182 -9.27 14.68 -8.19
CA SER A 182 -10.02 15.24 -9.32
C SER A 182 -9.11 15.91 -10.37
N ILE A 183 -8.10 16.66 -9.93
CA ILE A 183 -7.10 17.25 -10.84
C ILE A 183 -6.32 16.15 -11.56
N LEU A 184 -5.87 15.13 -10.82
CA LEU A 184 -5.13 13.99 -11.38
C LEU A 184 -5.98 13.21 -12.38
N CYS A 185 -7.22 12.86 -12.01
CA CYS A 185 -8.15 12.15 -12.90
C CYS A 185 -8.40 12.91 -14.20
N TRP A 186 -8.63 14.22 -14.11
CA TRP A 186 -8.87 15.04 -15.29
C TRP A 186 -7.60 15.24 -16.12
N GLY A 187 -6.45 15.41 -15.49
CA GLY A 187 -5.15 15.51 -16.16
C GLY A 187 -4.85 14.25 -16.97
N ILE A 188 -4.94 13.08 -16.33
CA ILE A 188 -4.73 11.78 -16.98
C ILE A 188 -5.73 11.56 -18.11
N ALA A 189 -7.02 11.86 -17.91
CA ALA A 189 -8.02 11.73 -18.98
C ALA A 189 -7.70 12.59 -20.22
N ILE A 190 -7.10 13.77 -20.03
CA ILE A 190 -6.65 14.63 -21.12
C ILE A 190 -5.39 14.06 -21.76
N ASP A 191 -4.39 13.68 -20.96
CA ASP A 191 -3.10 13.23 -21.49
C ASP A 191 -3.23 11.91 -22.26
N ASP A 192 -3.98 10.94 -21.71
CA ASP A 192 -4.18 9.63 -22.31
C ASP A 192 -5.31 9.63 -23.36
N GLN A 193 -6.07 10.73 -23.47
CA GLN A 193 -7.25 10.84 -24.34
C GLN A 193 -8.27 9.69 -24.13
N PHE A 194 -8.33 9.15 -22.91
CA PHE A 194 -9.15 8.01 -22.56
C PHE A 194 -10.04 8.30 -21.35
N PHE A 195 -11.27 7.78 -21.42
CA PHE A 195 -12.18 7.78 -20.29
C PHE A 195 -12.98 6.46 -20.26
N PRO A 196 -13.07 5.78 -19.12
CA PRO A 196 -13.83 4.53 -19.01
C PRO A 196 -15.31 4.72 -19.36
N SER A 197 -15.94 3.67 -19.89
CA SER A 197 -17.37 3.69 -20.16
C SER A 197 -18.19 3.89 -18.88
N ALA A 198 -19.38 4.48 -18.99
CA ALA A 198 -20.27 4.68 -17.84
C ALA A 198 -20.58 3.38 -17.09
N LEU A 199 -20.65 2.24 -17.79
CA LEU A 199 -20.86 0.93 -17.18
C LEU A 199 -19.64 0.44 -16.38
N GLN A 200 -18.43 0.63 -16.89
CA GLN A 200 -17.18 0.32 -16.18
C GLN A 200 -17.04 1.19 -14.93
N MET A 201 -17.33 2.49 -15.04
CA MET A 201 -17.31 3.39 -13.88
C MET A 201 -18.35 3.00 -12.83
N ALA A 202 -19.60 2.71 -13.26
CA ALA A 202 -20.66 2.29 -12.35
C ALA A 202 -20.33 0.95 -11.67
N GLY A 203 -19.83 -0.03 -12.42
CA GLY A 203 -19.40 -1.32 -11.89
C GLY A 203 -18.28 -1.17 -10.87
N THR A 204 -17.27 -0.37 -11.19
CA THR A 204 -16.16 -0.04 -10.27
C THR A 204 -16.67 0.61 -8.99
N ALA A 205 -17.54 1.63 -9.11
CA ALA A 205 -18.13 2.30 -7.96
C ALA A 205 -18.94 1.34 -7.07
N ILE A 206 -19.69 0.41 -7.66
CA ILE A 206 -20.44 -0.61 -6.90
C ILE A 206 -19.47 -1.50 -6.11
N VAL A 207 -18.40 -1.99 -6.74
CA VAL A 207 -17.40 -2.85 -6.07
C VAL A 207 -16.71 -2.10 -4.93
N VAL A 208 -16.28 -0.86 -5.17
CA VAL A 208 -15.67 0.01 -4.15
C VAL A 208 -16.62 0.20 -2.96
N MET A 209 -17.88 0.56 -3.22
CA MET A 209 -18.88 0.75 -2.17
C MET A 209 -19.20 -0.54 -1.41
N ALA A 210 -19.23 -1.68 -2.08
CA ALA A 210 -19.40 -2.98 -1.45
C ALA A 210 -18.23 -3.33 -0.52
N LEU A 211 -16.99 -3.04 -0.91
CA LEU A 211 -15.80 -3.24 -0.07
C LEU A 211 -15.78 -2.30 1.14
N ILE A 212 -16.14 -1.04 0.96
CA ILE A 212 -16.29 -0.08 2.08
C ILE A 212 -17.38 -0.57 3.04
N ALA A 213 -18.54 -0.99 2.52
CA ALA A 213 -19.61 -1.54 3.33
C ALA A 213 -19.15 -2.79 4.10
N LEU A 214 -18.43 -3.70 3.45
CA LEU A 214 -17.86 -4.90 4.07
C LEU A 214 -16.86 -4.54 5.18
N ALA A 215 -15.98 -3.56 4.94
CA ALA A 215 -14.96 -3.10 5.88
C ALA A 215 -15.55 -2.58 7.21
N PHE A 216 -16.78 -2.04 7.17
CA PHE A 216 -17.50 -1.58 8.35
C PHE A 216 -18.59 -2.55 8.85
N SER A 217 -19.04 -3.50 8.04
CA SER A 217 -20.07 -4.47 8.44
C SER A 217 -19.49 -5.67 9.17
N VAL A 218 -18.33 -6.17 8.75
CA VAL A 218 -17.70 -7.32 9.39
C VAL A 218 -16.94 -6.85 10.62
N ARG A 219 -17.52 -7.08 11.80
CA ARG A 219 -16.74 -7.07 13.04
C ARG A 219 -15.93 -8.35 13.06
N LEU A 220 -14.68 -8.26 12.66
CA LEU A 220 -13.71 -9.30 13.01
C LEU A 220 -13.50 -9.15 14.52
N GLU A 221 -14.30 -9.89 15.28
CA GLU A 221 -14.23 -9.96 16.73
C GLU A 221 -12.79 -10.19 17.15
N GLU A 222 -12.40 -9.60 18.30
CA GLU A 222 -11.17 -9.92 18.99
C GLU A 222 -11.23 -11.41 19.40
N ARG A 223 -10.81 -12.28 18.48
CA ARG A 223 -10.80 -13.71 18.72
C ARG A 223 -9.85 -14.00 19.87
N PRO A 224 -10.17 -14.99 20.73
CA PRO A 224 -9.25 -15.40 21.78
C PRO A 224 -7.91 -15.75 21.14
N PHE A 225 -6.86 -15.13 21.66
CA PHE A 225 -5.52 -15.32 21.14
C PHE A 225 -5.18 -16.80 21.09
N ALA A 226 -4.65 -17.24 19.96
CA ALA A 226 -4.27 -18.62 19.77
C ALA A 226 -2.86 -18.86 20.33
N ALA A 227 -2.66 -20.02 20.96
CA ALA A 227 -1.33 -20.48 21.40
C ALA A 227 -0.49 -20.90 20.19
N ILE A 228 -0.04 -19.92 19.41
CA ILE A 228 0.73 -20.11 18.18
C ILE A 228 2.20 -19.81 18.48
N ARG A 229 3.09 -20.69 18.02
CA ARG A 229 4.52 -20.42 17.99
C ARG A 229 4.79 -19.27 17.02
N LEU A 230 5.04 -18.07 17.57
CA LEU A 230 5.31 -16.88 16.79
C LEU A 230 6.77 -16.90 16.28
N PRO A 231 7.02 -16.77 14.96
CA PRO A 231 8.38 -16.63 14.45
C PRO A 231 9.03 -15.34 14.93
N LYS A 232 10.37 -15.29 14.92
CA LYS A 232 11.09 -14.05 15.22
C LYS A 232 10.73 -12.97 14.17
N PRO A 233 10.74 -11.66 14.52
CA PRO A 233 10.37 -10.59 13.58
C PRO A 233 11.11 -10.65 12.23
N TRP A 234 12.41 -10.94 12.23
CA TRP A 234 13.19 -11.04 10.98
C TRP A 234 12.71 -12.17 10.06
N VAL A 235 12.16 -13.27 10.62
CA VAL A 235 11.59 -14.37 9.83
C VAL A 235 10.33 -13.90 9.11
N VAL A 236 9.48 -13.11 9.80
CA VAL A 236 8.28 -12.51 9.19
C VAL A 236 8.66 -11.59 8.04
N GLY A 237 9.66 -10.72 8.25
CA GLY A 237 10.14 -9.82 7.19
C GLY A 237 10.79 -10.56 6.02
N THR A 238 11.57 -11.60 6.30
CA THR A 238 12.18 -12.44 5.26
C THR A 238 11.12 -13.19 4.46
N ALA A 239 10.09 -13.71 5.11
CA ALA A 239 8.97 -14.36 4.43
C ALA A 239 8.22 -13.39 3.52
N ALA A 240 7.97 -12.16 3.99
CA ALA A 240 7.35 -11.11 3.19
C ALA A 240 8.20 -10.76 1.95
N PHE A 241 9.49 -10.50 2.18
CA PHE A 241 10.44 -10.20 1.11
C PHE A 241 10.49 -11.33 0.08
N MET A 242 10.67 -12.57 0.51
CA MET A 242 10.82 -13.71 -0.39
C MET A 242 9.53 -14.02 -1.15
N LEU A 243 8.36 -14.04 -0.48
CA LEU A 243 7.10 -14.34 -1.15
C LEU A 243 6.70 -13.27 -2.17
N LEU A 244 6.90 -11.99 -1.84
CA LEU A 244 6.61 -10.90 -2.78
C LEU A 244 7.64 -10.80 -3.90
N SER A 245 8.88 -11.24 -3.67
CA SER A 245 9.95 -11.23 -4.69
C SER A 245 9.90 -12.45 -5.60
N LEU A 246 9.27 -13.55 -5.18
CA LEU A 246 9.31 -14.84 -5.87
C LEU A 246 8.88 -14.77 -7.35
N PRO A 247 7.78 -14.07 -7.73
CA PRO A 247 7.40 -13.96 -9.15
C PRO A 247 8.52 -13.35 -10.01
N ASN A 248 9.09 -12.22 -9.58
CA ASN A 248 10.19 -11.54 -10.25
C ASN A 248 11.47 -12.40 -10.28
N ILE A 249 11.76 -13.12 -9.18
CA ILE A 249 12.92 -14.04 -9.13
C ILE A 249 12.76 -15.18 -10.16
N ILE A 250 11.55 -15.72 -10.32
CA ILE A 250 11.30 -16.78 -11.31
C ILE A 250 11.47 -16.22 -12.72
N GLU A 251 10.86 -15.06 -13.00
CA GLU A 251 10.96 -14.40 -14.31
C GLU A 251 12.41 -14.10 -14.69
N THR A 252 13.14 -13.36 -13.85
CA THR A 252 14.56 -13.04 -14.08
C THR A 252 15.42 -14.30 -14.14
N GLY A 253 15.15 -15.29 -13.29
CA GLY A 253 15.87 -16.56 -13.30
C GLY A 253 15.69 -17.34 -14.59
N CYS A 254 14.47 -17.37 -15.14
CA CYS A 254 14.19 -17.97 -16.44
C CYS A 254 14.97 -17.27 -17.56
N GLU A 255 14.93 -15.94 -17.60
CA GLU A 255 15.64 -15.13 -18.60
C GLU A 255 17.16 -15.35 -18.56
N MET A 256 17.76 -15.33 -17.37
CA MET A 256 19.19 -15.58 -17.18
C MET A 256 19.62 -16.99 -17.63
N LEU A 257 18.70 -17.97 -17.61
CA LEU A 257 18.94 -19.34 -18.04
C LEU A 257 18.57 -19.58 -19.52
N GLY A 258 18.09 -18.56 -20.23
CA GLY A 258 17.59 -18.68 -21.61
C GLY A 258 16.29 -19.48 -21.73
N ILE A 259 15.52 -19.59 -20.65
CA ILE A 259 14.21 -20.24 -20.61
C ILE A 259 13.15 -19.16 -20.89
N PRO A 260 12.23 -19.35 -21.86
CA PRO A 260 11.16 -18.39 -22.12
C PRO A 260 10.33 -18.10 -20.86
N SER A 261 10.30 -16.83 -20.42
CA SER A 261 9.56 -16.36 -19.24
C SER A 261 8.12 -15.93 -19.52
N MET A 262 7.66 -16.00 -20.77
CA MET A 262 6.32 -15.55 -21.24
C MET A 262 5.13 -16.08 -20.44
N PHE A 263 5.26 -17.24 -19.81
CA PHE A 263 4.22 -17.79 -18.95
C PHE A 263 3.97 -16.97 -17.67
N MET A 264 4.91 -16.09 -17.28
CA MET A 264 4.78 -15.16 -16.15
C MET A 264 3.80 -14.02 -16.42
N ILE A 265 3.56 -13.69 -17.70
CA ILE A 265 2.60 -12.66 -18.10
C ILE A 265 1.24 -13.24 -18.49
N ASP A 266 0.95 -14.50 -18.15
CA ASP A 266 -0.32 -15.20 -18.41
C ASP A 266 -0.81 -15.92 -17.12
N TRP A 267 -1.76 -16.85 -17.23
CA TRP A 267 -2.38 -17.58 -16.13
C TRP A 267 -1.38 -18.19 -15.14
N PRO A 268 -0.26 -18.80 -15.57
CA PRO A 268 0.72 -19.35 -14.64
C PRO A 268 1.31 -18.27 -13.72
N GLY A 269 1.74 -17.14 -14.28
CA GLY A 269 2.25 -16.01 -13.49
C GLY A 269 1.20 -15.40 -12.57
N PHE A 270 -0.04 -15.26 -13.04
CA PHE A 270 -1.16 -14.82 -12.20
C PHE A 270 -1.40 -15.76 -11.01
N ILE A 271 -1.43 -17.08 -11.26
CA ILE A 271 -1.59 -18.09 -10.21
C ILE A 271 -0.43 -18.02 -9.22
N ILE A 272 0.82 -17.88 -9.69
CA ILE A 272 2.00 -17.76 -8.82
C ILE A 272 1.87 -16.52 -7.91
N ASN A 273 1.51 -15.36 -8.47
CA ASN A 273 1.30 -14.13 -7.70
C ASN A 273 0.17 -14.27 -6.66
N ILE A 274 -0.97 -14.86 -7.05
CA ILE A 274 -2.08 -15.10 -6.12
C ILE A 274 -1.68 -16.06 -5.00
N LEU A 275 -0.94 -17.13 -5.32
CA LEU A 275 -0.49 -18.11 -4.33
C LEU A 275 0.53 -17.49 -3.36
N THR A 276 1.48 -16.69 -3.83
CA THR A 276 2.48 -16.06 -2.97
C THR A 276 1.87 -15.01 -2.04
N VAL A 277 1.02 -14.14 -2.57
CA VAL A 277 0.32 -13.10 -1.80
C VAL A 277 -0.71 -13.74 -0.86
N GLY A 278 -1.45 -14.74 -1.32
CA GLY A 278 -2.40 -15.51 -0.51
C GLY A 278 -1.72 -16.25 0.63
N LEU A 279 -0.57 -16.88 0.37
CA LEU A 279 0.25 -17.51 1.42
C LEU A 279 0.78 -16.48 2.41
N LEU A 280 1.29 -15.33 1.95
CA LEU A 280 1.74 -14.25 2.84
C LEU A 280 0.60 -13.71 3.71
N ALA A 281 -0.58 -13.51 3.13
CA ALA A 281 -1.78 -13.09 3.86
C ALA A 281 -2.20 -14.14 4.90
N ALA A 282 -2.21 -15.42 4.55
CA ALA A 282 -2.55 -16.52 5.45
C ALA A 282 -1.55 -16.66 6.61
N LEU A 283 -0.25 -16.56 6.32
CA LEU A 283 0.82 -16.58 7.32
C LEU A 283 0.70 -15.36 8.26
N THR A 284 0.52 -14.16 7.70
CA THR A 284 0.35 -12.92 8.46
C THR A 284 -0.88 -13.00 9.35
N TRP A 285 -2.01 -13.44 8.80
CA TRP A 285 -3.25 -13.67 9.54
C TRP A 285 -3.03 -14.63 10.71
N ARG A 286 -2.40 -15.78 10.47
CA ARG A 286 -2.10 -16.78 11.50
C ARG A 286 -1.16 -16.23 12.57
N TRP A 287 -0.07 -15.58 12.20
CA TRP A 287 0.92 -15.05 13.17
C TRP A 287 0.37 -13.89 13.98
N SER A 288 -0.46 -13.03 13.38
CA SER A 288 -1.08 -11.88 14.05
C SER A 288 -2.09 -12.25 15.15
N GLN A 289 -2.53 -13.51 15.21
CA GLN A 289 -3.40 -14.02 16.27
C GLN A 289 -2.64 -14.36 17.57
N SER A 290 -1.31 -14.33 17.56
CA SER A 290 -0.51 -14.50 18.78
C SER A 290 -0.55 -13.24 19.65
N ARG A 291 -0.62 -13.40 20.98
CA ARG A 291 -0.47 -12.29 21.95
C ARG A 291 0.86 -11.56 21.82
N ASP A 292 1.88 -12.29 21.36
CA ASP A 292 3.25 -11.78 21.26
C ASP A 292 3.49 -10.99 19.95
N TRP A 293 2.47 -10.87 19.08
CA TRP A 293 2.58 -10.07 17.87
C TRP A 293 2.84 -8.61 18.22
N SER A 294 4.08 -8.18 17.97
CA SER A 294 4.59 -6.88 18.40
C SER A 294 4.80 -5.91 17.22
N ALA A 295 5.06 -4.64 17.54
CA ALA A 295 5.44 -3.63 16.55
C ALA A 295 6.64 -4.06 15.68
N SER A 296 7.58 -4.83 16.23
CA SER A 296 8.72 -5.35 15.46
C SER A 296 8.28 -6.29 14.34
N HIS A 297 7.24 -7.10 14.55
CA HIS A 297 6.71 -8.00 13.52
C HIS A 297 6.01 -7.22 12.42
N THR A 298 5.17 -6.25 12.77
CA THR A 298 4.55 -5.33 11.80
C THR A 298 5.59 -4.56 11.00
N LEU A 299 6.63 -4.01 11.65
CA LEU A 299 7.72 -3.32 10.97
C LEU A 299 8.48 -4.27 10.03
N SER A 300 8.78 -5.49 10.48
CA SER A 300 9.51 -6.45 9.65
C SER A 300 8.70 -6.87 8.43
N LEU A 301 7.39 -7.10 8.57
CA LEU A 301 6.47 -7.39 7.47
C LEU A 301 6.47 -6.26 6.42
N ALA A 302 6.28 -5.01 6.87
CA ALA A 302 6.28 -3.83 5.99
C ALA A 302 7.67 -3.58 5.38
N GLY A 303 8.74 -3.78 6.14
CA GLY A 303 10.11 -3.65 5.66
C GLY A 303 10.46 -4.67 4.59
N GLY A 304 10.03 -5.93 4.74
CA GLY A 304 10.17 -6.94 3.70
C GLY A 304 9.47 -6.54 2.40
N ALA A 305 8.24 -6.01 2.50
CA ALA A 305 7.50 -5.52 1.34
C ALA A 305 8.20 -4.32 0.65
N LEU A 306 8.66 -3.32 1.41
CA LEU A 306 9.38 -2.19 0.83
C LEU A 306 10.70 -2.61 0.18
N LEU A 307 11.46 -3.49 0.83
CA LEU A 307 12.71 -4.01 0.28
C LEU A 307 12.46 -4.78 -1.02
N THR A 308 11.34 -5.51 -1.14
CA THR A 308 10.92 -6.13 -2.40
C THR A 308 10.79 -5.10 -3.52
N ARG A 309 10.09 -3.99 -3.28
CA ARG A 309 9.89 -2.95 -4.30
C ARG A 309 11.21 -2.31 -4.74
N VAL A 310 12.09 -2.06 -3.77
CA VAL A 310 13.40 -1.42 -4.00
C VAL A 310 14.29 -2.26 -4.89
N TRP A 311 14.43 -3.58 -4.65
CA TRP A 311 15.35 -4.37 -5.48
C TRP A 311 14.77 -4.61 -6.88
N ILE A 312 13.44 -4.77 -7.00
CA ILE A 312 12.76 -4.85 -8.30
C ILE A 312 13.01 -3.57 -9.12
N ALA A 313 13.08 -2.41 -8.47
CA ALA A 313 13.39 -1.16 -9.16
C ALA A 313 14.73 -1.21 -9.91
N PHE A 314 15.70 -2.04 -9.51
CA PHE A 314 16.97 -2.21 -10.25
C PHE A 314 16.86 -3.18 -11.45
N LEU A 315 15.79 -3.97 -11.53
CA LEU A 315 15.53 -4.87 -12.65
C LEU A 315 14.78 -4.20 -13.80
N LEU A 316 14.03 -3.14 -13.52
CA LEU A 316 13.33 -2.37 -14.55
C LEU A 316 14.38 -1.61 -15.38
N VAL A 317 14.74 -2.17 -16.54
CA VAL A 317 15.72 -1.56 -17.45
C VAL A 317 15.11 -0.29 -18.05
N PRO A 318 15.84 0.85 -18.08
CA PRO A 318 15.34 2.07 -18.71
C PRO A 318 15.09 1.88 -20.21
N PHE A 319 14.08 2.58 -20.72
CA PHE A 319 13.81 2.71 -22.15
C PHE A 319 14.74 3.74 -22.83
N ASP A 320 15.43 4.59 -22.06
CA ASP A 320 16.31 5.65 -22.56
C ASP A 320 17.72 5.56 -21.97
N GLU A 321 18.73 5.31 -22.82
CA GLU A 321 20.14 5.28 -22.43
C GLU A 321 20.62 6.63 -21.87
N ALA A 322 19.97 7.75 -22.20
CA ALA A 322 20.38 9.08 -21.78
C ALA A 322 20.21 9.33 -20.27
N MET A 323 19.21 8.69 -19.63
CA MET A 323 18.86 8.89 -18.22
C MET A 323 19.38 7.81 -17.27
N PHE A 324 20.10 6.81 -17.80
CA PHE A 324 20.52 5.62 -17.06
C PHE A 324 21.22 5.94 -15.72
N TYR A 325 22.17 6.89 -15.72
CA TYR A 325 22.92 7.25 -14.52
C TYR A 325 22.04 7.94 -13.47
N ASP A 326 21.16 8.84 -13.91
CA ASP A 326 20.27 9.59 -13.02
C ASP A 326 19.25 8.65 -12.37
N GLU A 327 18.69 7.72 -13.13
CA GLU A 327 17.78 6.70 -12.60
C GLU A 327 18.49 5.75 -11.62
N LEU A 328 19.73 5.35 -11.90
CA LEU A 328 20.50 4.51 -10.98
C LEU A 328 20.80 5.24 -9.66
N VAL A 329 21.14 6.53 -9.73
CA VAL A 329 21.32 7.38 -8.55
C VAL A 329 20.01 7.48 -7.77
N GLN A 330 18.89 7.72 -8.45
CA GLN A 330 17.56 7.79 -7.84
C GLN A 330 17.19 6.50 -7.10
N ARG A 331 17.30 5.34 -7.77
CA ARG A 331 17.03 4.01 -7.17
C ARG A 331 17.93 3.74 -5.97
N THR A 332 19.21 4.16 -6.03
CA THR A 332 20.15 4.05 -4.92
C THR A 332 19.75 4.95 -3.74
N VAL A 333 19.33 6.19 -4.00
CA VAL A 333 18.83 7.10 -2.96
C VAL A 333 17.59 6.54 -2.27
N PHE A 334 16.63 5.97 -3.03
CA PHE A 334 15.45 5.33 -2.44
C PHE A 334 15.79 4.09 -1.62
N LEU A 335 16.70 3.24 -2.10
CA LEU A 335 17.21 2.10 -1.34
C LEU A 335 17.79 2.54 0.01
N LEU A 336 18.71 3.50 0.00
CA LEU A 336 19.33 4.03 1.21
C LEU A 336 18.28 4.67 2.13
N GLY A 337 17.32 5.39 1.57
CA GLY A 337 16.20 5.98 2.29
C GLY A 337 15.33 4.94 3.01
N VAL A 338 14.96 3.86 2.33
CA VAL A 338 14.20 2.75 2.93
C VAL A 338 15.01 2.07 4.02
N VAL A 339 16.29 1.76 3.78
CA VAL A 339 17.16 1.14 4.80
C VAL A 339 17.26 2.05 6.03
N MET A 340 17.51 3.34 5.85
CA MET A 340 17.57 4.31 6.94
C MET A 340 16.25 4.39 7.71
N LEU A 341 15.12 4.46 7.01
CA LEU A 341 13.78 4.50 7.61
C LEU A 341 13.51 3.27 8.48
N LEU A 342 13.84 2.07 7.98
CA LEU A 342 13.68 0.81 8.72
C LEU A 342 14.61 0.73 9.93
N LEU A 343 15.86 1.20 9.81
CA LEU A 343 16.80 1.26 10.92
C LEU A 343 16.33 2.22 12.02
N LEU A 344 15.82 3.40 11.64
CA LEU A 344 15.27 4.38 12.57
C LEU A 344 14.03 3.84 13.28
N ALA A 345 13.12 3.20 12.54
CA ALA A 345 11.93 2.56 13.10
C ALA A 345 12.31 1.43 14.09
N ALA A 346 13.28 0.58 13.72
CA ALA A 346 13.77 -0.49 14.59
C ALA A 346 14.48 0.06 15.84
N TRP A 347 15.25 1.14 15.70
CA TRP A 347 15.84 1.84 16.84
C TRP A 347 14.77 2.39 17.78
N LYS A 348 13.73 3.03 17.23
CA LYS A 348 12.62 3.59 18.01
C LYS A 348 11.90 2.52 18.84
N ILE A 349 11.60 1.35 18.26
CA ILE A 349 11.00 0.23 19.00
C ILE A 349 11.89 -0.21 20.16
N ARG A 350 13.20 -0.36 19.92
CA ARG A 350 14.15 -0.80 20.96
C ARG A 350 14.28 0.22 22.07
N ALA A 351 14.31 1.51 21.74
CA ALA A 351 14.38 2.60 22.71
C ALA A 351 13.14 2.65 23.60
N ASP A 352 11.94 2.50 23.01
CA ASP A 352 10.69 2.51 23.78
C ASP A 352 10.55 1.26 24.66
N LYS A 353 11.02 0.09 24.21
CA LYS A 353 11.07 -1.12 25.02
C LYS A 353 11.97 -0.94 26.26
N LYS A 354 13.21 -0.45 26.07
CA LYS A 354 14.13 -0.17 27.19
C LYS A 354 13.55 0.84 28.17
N ARG A 355 12.87 1.87 27.66
CA ARG A 355 12.21 2.86 28.51
C ARG A 355 11.09 2.22 29.33
N TYR A 356 10.29 1.32 28.76
CA TYR A 356 9.27 0.62 29.54
C TYR A 356 9.89 -0.26 30.63
N GLU A 357 10.92 -1.04 30.29
CA GLU A 357 11.64 -1.90 31.23
C GLU A 357 12.34 -1.13 32.37
N ALA A 358 12.76 0.12 32.15
CA ALA A 358 13.37 0.95 33.19
C ALA A 358 12.35 1.58 34.15
N TRP A 359 11.05 1.56 33.82
CA TRP A 359 9.98 2.14 34.65
C TRP A 359 9.26 1.09 35.51
N VAL A 360 9.39 -0.19 35.15
CA VAL A 360 8.89 -1.35 35.91
C VAL A 360 10.00 -1.86 36.80
#